data_AF-A0A257V0X4-F1
#
_entry.id   AF-A0A257V0X4-F1
#
_cell.length_a   1.000
_cell.length_b   1.000
_cell.length_c   1.000
_cell.angle_alpha   90.00
_cell.angle_beta   90.00
_cell.angle_gamma   90.00
#
_symmetry.space_group_name_H-M   'P 1'
#
loop_
_entity.id
_entity.type
_entity.pdbx_description
1 polymer ?
#
loop_
_entity_poly.entity_id
_entity_poly.type
_entity_poly.pdbx_seq_one_letter_code
_entity_poly.pdbx_strand_id
1 'polypeptide(L)'
;MRDGFYAKTLAEELPIPGASISVVVSMEDVTDKVNAAVKPGATAAQAQEQRDKIVAALEAECLKSTGLKGDVVSLFGGSRKALYRHKEYTDIRLVFTPELAAAFFGGDDDNFCYPRYDLDMSFVRAYENGKPAKIQHYLSTNPKGTSDGDLVFVSGDPGRTERLLTCAMLDYQRDLVFPAMLERLKERRALLKSYGQKGPEQARRARTYLYFLENSIKAREGEFRGLNDPALMKRKQEAETALRAAVAKDPALAPYGQAWKDLEQAQAWARAHDKDRKFKMGLGERSLMGSALLLVRYAQEVAKPDAERLAGFHDADLADRLRMLTSPGPVYKDMEALTLTDELNYVVAGLGTDDPYVKALLAGKTPEVLVKEAVAGTRLDNVAFRKELLKDKGKAVLTSQDPLILLALRAEPALRETRKLFRENVEAVESAALTQVAKAGFAVYGESVYPDATGTLRLAFGKVAGYAFATTLVPPFTTF
;
A
#
# COMPACT_ATOMS: atom_id res chain seq x y z
N MET A 1 1.50 3.28 25.70
CA MET A 1 0.43 2.40 25.17
C MET A 1 -0.36 1.73 26.27
N ARG A 2 0.24 0.90 27.17
CA ARG A 2 -0.54 0.24 28.25
C ARG A 2 -1.40 1.23 29.04
N ASP A 3 -0.78 2.30 29.53
CA ASP A 3 -1.37 3.23 30.48
C ASP A 3 -1.97 4.50 29.84
N GLY A 4 -2.18 4.49 28.50
CA GLY A 4 -2.62 5.68 27.78
C GLY A 4 -1.58 6.82 27.81
N PHE A 5 -2.02 8.03 27.44
CA PHE A 5 -1.25 9.27 27.55
C PHE A 5 -2.19 10.48 27.49
N TYR A 6 -1.90 11.52 28.27
CA TYR A 6 -2.59 12.81 28.21
C TYR A 6 -1.62 13.95 28.55
N ALA A 7 -1.43 14.87 27.61
CA ALA A 7 -0.67 16.10 27.82
C ALA A 7 -1.57 17.17 28.42
N LYS A 8 -1.27 17.62 29.65
CA LYS A 8 -2.05 18.68 30.33
C LYS A 8 -1.74 20.07 29.76
N THR A 9 -0.55 20.23 29.18
CA THR A 9 -0.06 21.48 28.62
C THR A 9 0.61 21.24 27.26
N LEU A 10 0.73 22.30 26.44
CA LEU A 10 1.41 22.21 25.13
C LEU A 10 2.87 21.74 25.23
N ALA A 11 3.53 22.01 26.36
CA ALA A 11 4.91 21.61 26.60
C ALA A 11 5.08 20.10 26.89
N GLU A 12 4.01 19.44 27.32
CA GLU A 12 3.99 17.99 27.60
C GLU A 12 3.71 17.15 26.34
N GLU A 13 3.26 17.77 25.24
CA GLU A 13 2.93 17.06 24.00
C GLU A 13 4.17 16.41 23.38
N LEU A 14 4.09 15.10 23.09
CA LEU A 14 5.23 14.30 22.65
C LEU A 14 5.35 14.32 21.12
N PRO A 15 6.49 14.75 20.53
CA PRO A 15 6.70 14.63 19.09
C PRO A 15 6.58 13.18 18.62
N ILE A 16 5.98 12.98 17.44
CA ILE A 16 5.89 11.68 16.79
C ILE A 16 6.85 11.69 15.59
N PRO A 17 8.08 11.13 15.73
CA PRO A 17 9.08 11.20 14.68
C PRO A 17 8.62 10.56 13.38
N GLY A 18 8.71 11.30 12.27
CA GLY A 18 8.33 10.83 10.94
C GLY A 18 6.84 10.91 10.63
N ALA A 19 5.98 11.37 11.57
CA ALA A 19 4.58 11.62 11.28
C ALA A 19 4.39 12.92 10.48
N SER A 20 3.41 12.90 9.59
CA SER A 20 2.93 14.08 8.87
C SER A 20 1.41 14.06 8.79
N ILE A 21 0.82 15.25 8.65
CA ILE A 21 -0.60 15.43 8.34
C ILE A 21 -0.69 16.30 7.10
N SER A 22 -1.49 15.86 6.14
CA SER A 22 -1.78 16.58 4.91
C SER A 22 -3.20 17.13 4.95
N VAL A 23 -3.38 18.39 4.57
CA VAL A 23 -4.70 19.04 4.47
C VAL A 23 -4.94 19.46 3.03
N VAL A 24 -6.02 18.96 2.42
CA VAL A 24 -6.45 19.39 1.08
C VAL A 24 -6.92 20.85 1.15
N VAL A 25 -6.29 21.72 0.36
CA VAL A 25 -6.60 23.16 0.28
C VAL A 25 -7.47 23.46 -0.93
N SER A 26 -7.20 22.82 -2.07
CA SER A 26 -7.98 23.00 -3.31
C SER A 26 -7.81 21.82 -4.25
N MET A 27 -8.72 21.70 -5.21
CA MET A 27 -8.67 20.74 -6.31
C MET A 27 -8.93 21.48 -7.63
N GLU A 28 -8.23 21.11 -8.70
CA GLU A 28 -8.41 21.64 -10.06
C GLU A 28 -8.50 20.49 -11.07
N ASP A 29 -9.49 20.52 -11.96
CA ASP A 29 -9.52 19.58 -13.10
C ASP A 29 -8.41 19.95 -14.10
N VAL A 30 -7.51 19.02 -14.35
CA VAL A 30 -6.37 19.16 -15.27
C VAL A 30 -6.43 18.15 -16.41
N THR A 31 -7.58 17.52 -16.64
CA THR A 31 -7.79 16.46 -17.63
C THR A 31 -7.34 16.89 -19.02
N ASP A 32 -7.80 18.06 -19.49
CA ASP A 32 -7.47 18.56 -20.82
C ASP A 32 -5.98 18.91 -20.96
N LYS A 33 -5.38 19.49 -19.91
CA LYS A 33 -3.93 19.79 -19.87
C LYS A 33 -3.11 18.51 -20.02
N VAL A 34 -3.48 17.45 -19.29
CA VAL A 34 -2.77 16.16 -19.34
C VAL A 34 -3.00 15.47 -20.69
N ASN A 35 -4.22 15.49 -21.22
CA ASN A 35 -4.53 14.86 -22.51
C ASN A 35 -3.85 15.56 -23.69
N ALA A 36 -3.78 16.89 -23.68
CA ALA A 36 -3.13 17.67 -24.73
C ALA A 36 -1.61 17.45 -24.83
N ALA A 37 -0.97 16.93 -23.78
CA ALA A 37 0.45 16.57 -23.79
C ALA A 37 0.76 15.32 -24.62
N VAL A 38 -0.26 14.48 -24.90
CA VAL A 38 -0.08 13.24 -25.66
C VAL A 38 -0.09 13.53 -27.15
N LYS A 39 1.03 13.23 -27.83
CA LYS A 39 1.17 13.45 -29.27
C LYS A 39 0.29 12.47 -30.05
N PRO A 40 -0.35 12.90 -31.16
CA PRO A 40 -1.04 12.00 -32.07
C PRO A 40 -0.11 10.88 -32.56
N GLY A 41 -0.60 9.64 -32.56
CA GLY A 41 0.17 8.47 -33.00
C GLY A 41 1.20 7.93 -32.01
N ALA A 42 1.28 8.49 -30.79
CA ALA A 42 2.13 7.92 -29.74
C ALA A 42 1.71 6.48 -29.40
N THR A 43 2.70 5.59 -29.21
CA THR A 43 2.44 4.26 -28.64
C THR A 43 1.93 4.39 -27.20
N ALA A 44 1.34 3.33 -26.65
CA ALA A 44 0.86 3.35 -25.25
C ALA A 44 1.98 3.75 -24.26
N ALA A 45 3.20 3.24 -24.46
CA ALA A 45 4.36 3.57 -23.64
C ALA A 45 4.76 5.05 -23.78
N GLN A 46 4.83 5.57 -25.02
CA GLN A 46 5.16 6.98 -25.26
C GLN A 46 4.09 7.94 -24.71
N ALA A 47 2.81 7.57 -24.85
CA ALA A 47 1.70 8.35 -24.30
C ALA A 47 1.76 8.39 -22.77
N GLN A 48 2.12 7.27 -22.12
CA GLN A 48 2.30 7.23 -20.67
C GLN A 48 3.47 8.11 -20.22
N GLU A 49 4.64 8.00 -20.85
CA GLU A 49 5.80 8.84 -20.56
C GLU A 49 5.47 10.34 -20.72
N GLN A 50 4.73 10.71 -21.77
CA GLN A 50 4.30 12.09 -22.00
C GLN A 50 3.35 12.59 -20.91
N ARG A 51 2.42 11.75 -20.45
CA ARG A 51 1.53 12.08 -19.31
C ARG A 51 2.31 12.23 -18.02
N ASP A 52 3.25 11.34 -17.73
CA ASP A 52 4.06 11.39 -16.52
C ASP A 52 4.90 12.68 -16.49
N LYS A 53 5.44 13.08 -17.64
CA LYS A 53 6.19 14.34 -17.79
C LYS A 53 5.34 15.58 -17.51
N ILE A 54 4.12 15.67 -18.04
CA ILE A 54 3.25 16.82 -17.78
C ILE A 54 2.71 16.80 -16.34
N VAL A 55 2.43 15.63 -15.77
CA VAL A 55 2.05 15.49 -14.34
C VAL A 55 3.16 16.03 -13.44
N ALA A 56 4.40 15.57 -13.62
CA ALA A 56 5.54 16.05 -12.84
C ALA A 56 5.75 17.57 -12.98
N ALA A 57 5.54 18.12 -14.19
CA ALA A 57 5.61 19.56 -14.41
C ALA A 57 4.50 20.32 -13.65
N LEU A 58 3.25 19.84 -13.67
CA LEU A 58 2.12 20.44 -12.95
C LEU A 58 2.34 20.43 -11.43
N GLU A 59 2.87 19.34 -10.88
CA GLU A 59 3.15 19.20 -9.44
C GLU A 59 4.30 20.11 -9.00
N ALA A 60 5.39 20.15 -9.79
CA ALA A 60 6.52 21.04 -9.54
C ALA A 60 6.11 22.51 -9.63
N GLU A 61 5.27 22.87 -10.62
CA GLU A 61 4.73 24.21 -10.76
C GLU A 61 3.80 24.56 -9.60
N CYS A 62 2.98 23.62 -9.12
CA CYS A 62 2.14 23.82 -7.94
C CYS A 62 3.00 24.18 -6.71
N LEU A 63 4.04 23.41 -6.43
CA LEU A 63 4.95 23.69 -5.32
C LEU A 63 5.63 25.04 -5.47
N LYS A 64 6.15 25.35 -6.66
CA LYS A 64 6.84 26.61 -6.94
C LYS A 64 5.94 27.84 -6.80
N SER A 65 4.71 27.76 -7.29
CA SER A 65 3.79 28.90 -7.36
C SER A 65 3.00 29.12 -6.07
N THR A 66 2.70 28.06 -5.32
CA THR A 66 1.82 28.13 -4.14
C THR A 66 2.50 27.79 -2.83
N GLY A 67 3.66 27.13 -2.86
CA GLY A 67 4.28 26.52 -1.69
C GLY A 67 3.52 25.31 -1.14
N LEU A 68 2.47 24.83 -1.83
CA LEU A 68 1.70 23.64 -1.49
C LEU A 68 2.17 22.43 -2.31
N LYS A 69 2.11 21.25 -1.71
CA LYS A 69 2.39 20.00 -2.43
C LYS A 69 1.26 19.73 -3.42
N GLY A 70 1.60 19.69 -4.71
CA GLY A 70 0.71 19.26 -5.77
C GLY A 70 0.70 17.73 -5.89
N ASP A 71 -0.45 17.15 -6.18
CA ASP A 71 -0.64 15.72 -6.44
C ASP A 71 -1.69 15.54 -7.54
N VAL A 72 -1.31 15.04 -8.72
CA VAL A 72 -2.25 14.81 -9.83
C VAL A 72 -2.85 13.41 -9.72
N VAL A 73 -4.12 13.38 -9.32
CA VAL A 73 -4.88 12.17 -9.05
C VAL A 73 -5.63 11.73 -10.29
N SER A 74 -5.61 10.43 -10.57
CA SER A 74 -6.39 9.80 -11.63
C SER A 74 -7.73 9.31 -11.10
N LEU A 75 -8.84 9.81 -11.65
CA LEU A 75 -10.20 9.41 -11.28
C LEU A 75 -10.87 8.70 -12.45
N PHE A 76 -11.88 7.87 -12.16
CA PHE A 76 -12.66 7.12 -13.17
C PHE A 76 -11.76 6.33 -14.14
N GLY A 77 -10.81 5.57 -13.59
CA GLY A 77 -9.84 4.80 -14.36
C GLY A 77 -8.97 5.67 -15.28
N GLY A 78 -8.69 6.91 -14.89
CA GLY A 78 -7.87 7.85 -15.67
C GLY A 78 -8.63 8.70 -16.69
N SER A 79 -9.96 8.57 -16.75
CA SER A 79 -10.81 9.42 -17.60
C SER A 79 -10.87 10.88 -17.12
N ARG A 80 -10.62 11.11 -15.82
CA ARG A 80 -10.41 12.44 -15.25
C ARG A 80 -9.06 12.51 -14.53
N LYS A 81 -8.44 13.69 -14.57
CA LYS A 81 -7.23 14.05 -13.83
C LYS A 81 -7.51 15.30 -13.02
N ALA A 82 -7.23 15.25 -11.73
CA ALA A 82 -7.41 16.40 -10.84
C ALA A 82 -6.12 16.68 -10.06
N LEU A 83 -5.67 17.94 -10.05
CA LEU A 83 -4.55 18.39 -9.24
C LEU A 83 -5.08 18.77 -7.85
N TYR A 84 -4.68 18.00 -6.85
CA TYR A 84 -4.92 18.27 -5.44
C TYR A 84 -3.77 19.10 -4.89
N ARG A 85 -4.08 20.15 -4.13
CA ARG A 85 -3.08 20.98 -3.45
C ARG A 85 -3.16 20.76 -1.96
N HIS A 86 -2.03 20.40 -1.37
CA HIS A 86 -1.94 20.00 0.03
C HIS A 86 -1.05 20.94 0.84
N LYS A 87 -1.53 21.30 2.02
CA LYS A 87 -0.69 21.86 3.09
C LYS A 87 -0.18 20.72 3.96
N GLU A 88 1.13 20.51 3.97
CA GLU A 88 1.77 19.48 4.81
C GLU A 88 2.26 20.07 6.14
N TYR A 89 1.98 19.35 7.23
CA TYR A 89 2.53 19.57 8.56
C TYR A 89 3.40 18.38 8.94
N THR A 90 4.64 18.63 9.38
CA THR A 90 5.62 17.58 9.71
C THR A 90 6.06 17.60 11.19
N ASP A 91 5.64 18.59 11.97
CA ASP A 91 5.75 18.58 13.43
C ASP A 91 4.39 18.19 14.01
N ILE A 92 4.21 16.89 14.22
CA ILE A 92 2.99 16.31 14.78
C ILE A 92 3.30 15.78 16.17
N ARG A 93 2.49 16.17 17.16
CA ARG A 93 2.68 15.79 18.55
C ARG A 93 1.46 15.07 19.11
N LEU A 94 1.70 14.03 19.90
CA LEU A 94 0.67 13.30 20.62
C LEU A 94 0.14 14.17 21.76
N VAL A 95 -1.18 14.29 21.84
CA VAL A 95 -1.90 15.00 22.90
C VAL A 95 -2.60 14.01 23.81
N PHE A 96 -3.26 13.02 23.24
CA PHE A 96 -4.04 12.03 23.99
C PHE A 96 -4.12 10.70 23.27
N THR A 97 -4.05 9.61 24.04
CA THR A 97 -4.50 8.28 23.65
C THR A 97 -5.04 7.58 24.89
N PRO A 98 -6.17 6.84 24.81
CA PRO A 98 -6.67 6.08 25.95
C PRO A 98 -5.75 4.89 26.25
N GLU A 99 -5.98 4.23 27.38
CA GLU A 99 -5.34 2.96 27.73
C GLU A 99 -5.57 1.93 26.63
N LEU A 100 -4.58 1.07 26.39
CA LEU A 100 -4.69 0.03 25.35
C LEU A 100 -5.92 -0.87 25.54
N ALA A 101 -6.30 -1.15 26.79
CA ALA A 101 -7.47 -1.98 27.11
C ALA A 101 -8.80 -1.32 26.69
N ALA A 102 -8.86 0.01 26.63
CA ALA A 102 -10.02 0.74 26.13
C ALA A 102 -9.94 0.93 24.61
N ALA A 103 -8.78 1.32 24.08
CA ALA A 103 -8.55 1.55 22.65
C ALA A 103 -8.70 0.30 21.80
N PHE A 104 -8.39 -0.87 22.38
CA PHE A 104 -8.41 -2.17 21.72
C PHE A 104 -9.21 -3.18 22.55
N PHE A 105 -10.32 -2.71 23.13
CA PHE A 105 -11.26 -3.56 23.86
C PHE A 105 -11.81 -4.66 22.93
N GLY A 106 -11.94 -5.88 23.45
CA GLY A 106 -12.28 -7.06 22.64
C GLY A 106 -11.11 -7.61 21.80
N GLY A 107 -10.01 -6.86 21.71
CA GLY A 107 -8.79 -7.28 21.03
C GLY A 107 -9.01 -7.63 19.56
N ASP A 108 -8.25 -8.61 19.08
CA ASP A 108 -8.43 -9.07 17.71
C ASP A 108 -9.81 -9.70 17.53
N ASP A 109 -10.36 -10.45 18.50
CA ASP A 109 -11.64 -11.17 18.36
C ASP A 109 -12.80 -10.27 17.93
N ASP A 110 -12.86 -9.05 18.46
CA ASP A 110 -13.87 -8.06 18.08
C ASP A 110 -13.53 -7.30 16.78
N ASN A 111 -12.33 -7.48 16.22
CA ASN A 111 -11.91 -6.86 14.96
C ASN A 111 -12.80 -7.31 13.77
N PHE A 112 -13.28 -6.35 12.99
CA PHE A 112 -14.31 -6.53 11.95
C PHE A 112 -15.63 -7.17 12.43
N CYS A 113 -15.95 -7.03 13.71
CA CYS A 113 -17.22 -7.48 14.29
C CYS A 113 -18.06 -6.29 14.78
N TYR A 114 -19.37 -6.51 14.83
CA TYR A 114 -20.32 -5.68 15.55
C TYR A 114 -21.30 -6.62 16.28
N PRO A 115 -21.73 -6.36 17.53
CA PRO A 115 -21.48 -5.19 18.39
C PRO A 115 -19.99 -4.92 18.71
N ARG A 116 -19.64 -3.65 18.95
CA ARG A 116 -18.26 -3.20 19.20
C ARG A 116 -18.23 -2.15 20.32
N TYR A 117 -17.22 -2.20 21.19
CA TYR A 117 -17.19 -1.47 22.46
C TYR A 117 -15.86 -0.75 22.75
N ASP A 118 -14.94 -0.68 21.79
CA ASP A 118 -13.65 0.00 21.97
C ASP A 118 -13.73 1.52 21.77
N LEU A 119 -12.87 2.24 22.50
CA LEU A 119 -12.65 3.67 22.36
C LEU A 119 -11.45 3.90 21.42
N ASP A 120 -11.62 3.54 20.15
CA ASP A 120 -10.56 3.63 19.14
C ASP A 120 -10.37 5.08 18.65
N MET A 121 -9.64 5.87 19.45
CA MET A 121 -9.33 7.26 19.13
C MET A 121 -8.00 7.72 19.71
N SER A 122 -7.40 8.74 19.08
CA SER A 122 -6.31 9.51 19.65
C SER A 122 -6.40 10.97 19.21
N PHE A 123 -5.82 11.88 19.99
CA PHE A 123 -5.66 13.27 19.58
C PHE A 123 -4.19 13.58 19.36
N VAL A 124 -3.91 14.21 18.22
CA VAL A 124 -2.62 14.78 17.86
C VAL A 124 -2.79 16.25 17.52
N ARG A 125 -1.70 17.02 17.62
CA ARG A 125 -1.67 18.43 17.25
C ARG A 125 -0.57 18.67 16.23
N ALA A 126 -0.93 19.37 15.16
CA ALA A 126 0.02 19.88 14.18
C ALA A 126 0.65 21.18 14.68
N TYR A 127 1.94 21.33 14.45
CA TYR A 127 2.74 22.52 14.75
C TYR A 127 3.35 23.09 13.47
N GLU A 128 3.53 24.40 13.46
CA GLU A 128 4.24 25.14 12.44
C GLU A 128 5.16 26.17 13.12
N ASN A 129 6.44 26.16 12.77
CA ASN A 129 7.46 27.04 13.38
C ASN A 129 7.49 26.97 14.92
N GLY A 130 7.34 25.76 15.47
CA GLY A 130 7.37 25.49 16.91
C GLY A 130 6.13 25.95 17.68
N LYS A 131 5.08 26.43 17.01
CA LYS A 131 3.80 26.83 17.61
C LYS A 131 2.64 25.97 17.09
N PRO A 132 1.55 25.78 17.84
CA PRO A 132 0.35 25.13 17.33
C PRO A 132 -0.09 25.74 16.00
N ALA A 133 -0.35 24.89 15.00
CA ALA A 133 -0.79 25.32 13.69
C ALA A 133 -2.13 26.07 13.79
N LYS A 134 -2.27 27.16 13.03
CA LYS A 134 -3.53 27.91 12.95
C LYS A 134 -4.45 27.24 11.94
N ILE A 135 -5.55 26.68 12.42
CA ILE A 135 -6.53 25.98 11.60
C ILE A 135 -7.74 26.89 11.35
N GLN A 136 -8.11 27.08 10.07
CA GLN A 136 -9.23 27.94 9.67
C GLN A 136 -10.60 27.29 9.89
N HIS A 137 -10.70 25.98 9.64
CA HIS A 137 -11.92 25.21 9.74
C HIS A 137 -11.71 23.98 10.62
N TYR A 138 -12.60 23.77 11.59
CA TYR A 138 -12.54 22.62 12.49
C TYR A 138 -13.95 22.11 12.79
N LEU A 139 -14.05 20.83 13.11
CA LEU A 139 -15.32 20.20 13.48
C LEU A 139 -15.71 20.59 14.91
N SER A 140 -17.01 20.83 15.12
CA SER A 140 -17.61 20.99 16.44
C SER A 140 -18.23 19.69 16.93
N THR A 141 -18.05 19.37 18.21
CA THR A 141 -18.69 18.20 18.81
C THR A 141 -20.18 18.45 19.07
N ASN A 142 -21.03 17.51 18.68
CA ASN A 142 -22.42 17.45 19.15
C ASN A 142 -22.47 16.62 20.45
N PRO A 143 -22.65 17.25 21.63
CA PRO A 143 -22.63 16.53 22.89
C PRO A 143 -23.86 15.62 23.09
N LYS A 144 -24.91 15.76 22.28
CA LYS A 144 -26.11 14.92 22.34
C LYS A 144 -25.96 13.59 21.61
N GLY A 145 -24.88 13.41 20.84
CA GLY A 145 -24.69 12.23 20.00
C GLY A 145 -25.66 12.17 18.81
N THR A 146 -25.80 10.98 18.23
CA THR A 146 -26.72 10.66 17.13
C THR A 146 -27.84 9.74 17.62
N SER A 147 -28.95 9.71 16.88
CA SER A 147 -30.09 8.81 17.07
C SER A 147 -30.25 7.84 15.90
N ASP A 148 -31.03 6.76 16.09
CA ASP A 148 -31.40 5.86 14.99
C ASP A 148 -32.15 6.63 13.90
N GLY A 149 -31.77 6.40 12.64
CA GLY A 149 -32.29 7.11 11.48
C GLY A 149 -31.61 8.44 11.15
N ASP A 150 -30.73 8.97 12.01
CA ASP A 150 -30.05 10.25 11.74
C ASP A 150 -29.18 10.16 10.48
N LEU A 151 -29.26 11.20 9.64
CA LEU A 151 -28.39 11.37 8.48
C LEU A 151 -26.95 11.66 8.96
N VAL A 152 -26.01 10.86 8.48
CA VAL A 152 -24.58 10.99 8.80
C VAL A 152 -23.75 11.10 7.53
N PHE A 153 -22.66 11.84 7.64
CA PHE A 153 -21.65 11.99 6.60
C PHE A 153 -20.30 11.55 7.14
N VAL A 154 -19.52 10.87 6.30
CA VAL A 154 -18.13 10.51 6.58
C VAL A 154 -17.27 11.13 5.50
N SER A 155 -16.39 12.04 5.92
CA SER A 155 -15.36 12.62 5.08
C SER A 155 -14.03 11.95 5.38
N GLY A 156 -13.32 11.49 4.36
CA GLY A 156 -12.00 10.90 4.54
C GLY A 156 -11.33 10.51 3.23
N ASP A 157 -10.15 9.92 3.35
CA ASP A 157 -9.29 9.52 2.24
C ASP A 157 -9.27 7.99 2.13
N PRO A 158 -10.34 7.34 1.63
CA PRO A 158 -10.36 5.89 1.52
C PRO A 158 -9.19 5.43 0.64
N GLY A 159 -8.40 4.50 1.17
CA GLY A 159 -7.11 4.14 0.57
C GLY A 159 -7.23 3.60 -0.84
N ARG A 160 -7.92 2.48 -1.02
CA ARG A 160 -8.08 1.86 -2.34
C ARG A 160 -9.33 0.99 -2.42
N THR A 161 -9.94 0.96 -3.60
CA THR A 161 -10.93 -0.04 -3.99
C THR A 161 -10.67 -0.47 -5.42
N GLU A 162 -11.22 -1.61 -5.82
CA GLU A 162 -10.97 -2.20 -7.13
C GLU A 162 -12.29 -2.65 -7.78
N ARG A 163 -13.31 -1.78 -7.78
CA ARG A 163 -14.65 -2.11 -8.29
C ARG A 163 -14.64 -2.51 -9.77
N LEU A 164 -13.65 -2.02 -10.50
CA LEU A 164 -13.47 -2.26 -11.93
C LEU A 164 -12.78 -3.59 -12.27
N LEU A 165 -12.27 -4.36 -11.31
CA LEU A 165 -11.67 -5.67 -11.61
C LEU A 165 -12.66 -6.53 -12.40
N THR A 166 -12.20 -7.17 -13.46
CA THR A 166 -13.06 -8.07 -14.25
C THR A 166 -13.18 -9.42 -13.57
N CYS A 167 -14.15 -10.24 -13.99
CA CYS A 167 -14.30 -11.61 -13.52
C CYS A 167 -13.00 -12.41 -13.67
N ALA A 168 -12.29 -12.26 -14.81
CA ALA A 168 -11.02 -12.94 -15.02
C ALA A 168 -9.96 -12.59 -13.96
N MET A 169 -9.87 -11.32 -13.56
CA MET A 169 -8.96 -10.86 -12.52
C MET A 169 -9.37 -11.37 -11.14
N LEU A 170 -10.67 -11.32 -10.82
CA LEU A 170 -11.21 -11.83 -9.56
C LEU A 170 -11.03 -13.35 -9.44
N ASP A 171 -11.17 -14.09 -10.53
CA ASP A 171 -10.89 -15.53 -10.57
C ASP A 171 -9.40 -15.80 -10.34
N TYR A 172 -8.49 -15.04 -10.95
CA TYR A 172 -7.05 -15.18 -10.67
C TYR A 172 -6.73 -14.92 -9.19
N GLN A 173 -7.34 -13.87 -8.62
CA GLN A 173 -7.21 -13.56 -7.21
C GLN A 173 -7.71 -14.71 -6.33
N ARG A 174 -8.92 -15.22 -6.61
CA ARG A 174 -9.53 -16.35 -5.87
C ARG A 174 -8.68 -17.61 -5.95
N ASP A 175 -8.23 -17.98 -7.14
CA ASP A 175 -7.67 -19.30 -7.36
C ASP A 175 -6.20 -19.40 -6.93
N LEU A 176 -5.42 -18.32 -7.04
CA LEU A 176 -3.97 -18.35 -6.81
C LEU A 176 -3.48 -17.33 -5.78
N VAL A 177 -3.97 -16.10 -5.82
CA VAL A 177 -3.40 -15.01 -4.99
C VAL A 177 -3.83 -15.14 -3.52
N PHE A 178 -5.14 -15.19 -3.25
CA PHE A 178 -5.67 -15.23 -1.90
C PHE A 178 -5.29 -16.51 -1.13
N PRO A 179 -5.37 -17.72 -1.71
CA PRO A 179 -4.93 -18.93 -1.03
C PRO A 179 -3.47 -18.86 -0.58
N ALA A 180 -2.56 -18.48 -1.50
CA ALA A 180 -1.14 -18.36 -1.20
C ALA A 180 -0.85 -17.24 -0.18
N MET A 181 -1.56 -16.12 -0.27
CA MET A 181 -1.42 -15.00 0.67
C MET A 181 -1.87 -15.41 2.08
N LEU A 182 -3.02 -16.07 2.21
CA LEU A 182 -3.57 -16.52 3.49
C LEU A 182 -2.69 -17.59 4.14
N GLU A 183 -2.20 -18.55 3.36
CA GLU A 183 -1.20 -19.54 3.80
C GLU A 183 0.01 -18.81 4.40
N ARG A 184 0.64 -17.91 3.64
CA ARG A 184 1.84 -17.19 4.07
C ARG A 184 1.61 -16.32 5.31
N LEU A 185 0.49 -15.62 5.39
CA LEU A 185 0.14 -14.81 6.56
C LEU A 185 -0.04 -15.67 7.81
N LYS A 186 -0.71 -16.82 7.70
CA LYS A 186 -0.94 -17.74 8.82
C LYS A 186 0.34 -18.39 9.33
N GLU A 187 1.24 -18.80 8.43
CA GLU A 187 2.57 -19.31 8.77
C GLU A 187 3.39 -18.26 9.52
N ARG A 188 3.48 -17.04 8.99
CA ARG A 188 4.20 -15.93 9.64
C ARG A 188 3.61 -15.59 11.02
N ARG A 189 2.27 -15.65 11.17
CA ARG A 189 1.62 -15.48 12.47
C ARG A 189 2.06 -16.57 13.45
N ALA A 190 2.07 -17.84 13.04
CA ALA A 190 2.51 -18.94 13.89
C ALA A 190 3.99 -18.80 14.30
N LEU A 191 4.86 -18.44 13.35
CA LEU A 191 6.27 -18.17 13.58
C LEU A 191 6.48 -17.07 14.64
N LEU A 192 5.81 -15.94 14.49
CA LEU A 192 5.94 -14.81 15.42
C LEU A 192 5.30 -15.10 16.80
N LYS A 193 4.22 -15.90 16.85
CA LYS A 193 3.67 -16.38 18.14
C LYS A 193 4.67 -17.26 18.87
N SER A 194 5.31 -18.21 18.17
CA SER A 194 6.37 -19.05 18.75
C SER A 194 7.58 -18.23 19.21
N TYR A 195 7.98 -17.22 18.45
CA TYR A 195 9.02 -16.28 18.88
C TYR A 195 8.62 -15.51 20.14
N GLY A 196 7.39 -15.00 20.20
CA GLY A 196 6.87 -14.29 21.38
C GLY A 196 6.85 -15.15 22.65
N GLN A 197 6.64 -16.47 22.52
CA GLN A 197 6.67 -17.41 23.65
C GLN A 197 8.06 -17.59 24.28
N LYS A 198 9.14 -17.15 23.62
CA LYS A 198 10.51 -17.21 24.17
C LYS A 198 10.72 -16.26 25.36
N GLY A 199 9.89 -15.23 25.51
CA GLY A 199 9.95 -14.34 26.66
C GLY A 199 9.24 -13.00 26.46
N PRO A 200 9.10 -12.20 27.54
CA PRO A 200 8.37 -10.93 27.50
C PRO A 200 8.92 -9.93 26.49
N GLU A 201 10.25 -9.90 26.29
CA GLU A 201 10.87 -8.97 25.35
C GLU A 201 10.62 -9.38 23.89
N GLN A 202 10.67 -10.67 23.56
CA GLN A 202 10.30 -11.18 22.24
C GLN A 202 8.82 -10.93 21.94
N ALA A 203 7.95 -11.15 22.92
CA ALA A 203 6.53 -10.82 22.80
C ALA A 203 6.32 -9.31 22.54
N ARG A 204 7.04 -8.43 23.26
CA ARG A 204 6.99 -6.97 23.03
C ARG A 204 7.43 -6.58 21.62
N ARG A 205 8.50 -7.20 21.11
CA ARG A 205 9.05 -6.94 19.76
C ARG A 205 8.10 -7.39 18.65
N ALA A 206 7.52 -8.58 18.78
CA ALA A 206 6.62 -9.16 17.78
C ALA A 206 5.22 -8.55 17.77
N ARG A 207 4.78 -7.92 18.87
CA ARG A 207 3.40 -7.45 19.07
C ARG A 207 2.85 -6.63 17.89
N THR A 208 3.60 -5.62 17.43
CA THR A 208 3.13 -4.75 16.33
C THR A 208 3.00 -5.54 15.03
N TYR A 209 3.93 -6.45 14.73
CA TYR A 209 3.86 -7.29 13.54
C TYR A 209 2.70 -8.30 13.62
N LEU A 210 2.50 -8.93 14.77
CA LEU A 210 1.37 -9.82 15.01
C LEU A 210 0.03 -9.11 14.83
N TYR A 211 -0.12 -7.90 15.39
CA TYR A 211 -1.32 -7.08 15.20
C TYR A 211 -1.64 -6.85 13.71
N PHE A 212 -0.65 -6.44 12.91
CA PHE A 212 -0.87 -6.23 11.47
C PHE A 212 -1.15 -7.53 10.71
N LEU A 213 -0.51 -8.65 11.09
CA LEU A 213 -0.76 -9.95 10.48
C LEU A 213 -2.18 -10.45 10.80
N GLU A 214 -2.62 -10.36 12.05
CA GLU A 214 -3.95 -10.80 12.49
C GLU A 214 -5.05 -9.99 11.79
N ASN A 215 -4.90 -8.66 11.75
CA ASN A 215 -5.77 -7.79 10.98
C ASN A 215 -5.80 -8.16 9.49
N SER A 216 -4.63 -8.42 8.89
CA SER A 216 -4.54 -8.82 7.48
C SER A 216 -5.21 -10.16 7.22
N ILE A 217 -5.00 -11.17 8.09
CA ILE A 217 -5.64 -12.48 7.94
C ILE A 217 -7.16 -12.32 7.94
N LYS A 218 -7.73 -11.60 8.91
CA LYS A 218 -9.18 -11.40 8.99
C LYS A 218 -9.75 -10.69 7.76
N ALA A 219 -9.11 -9.60 7.34
CA ALA A 219 -9.52 -8.86 6.14
C ALA A 219 -9.49 -9.78 4.90
N ARG A 220 -8.37 -10.48 4.68
CA ARG A 220 -8.18 -11.34 3.50
C ARG A 220 -9.06 -12.59 3.54
N GLU A 221 -9.37 -13.14 4.71
CA GLU A 221 -10.34 -14.23 4.85
C GLU A 221 -11.76 -13.77 4.53
N GLY A 222 -12.14 -12.56 4.94
CA GLY A 222 -13.41 -11.94 4.56
C GLY A 222 -13.54 -11.76 3.04
N GLU A 223 -12.54 -11.14 2.42
CA GLU A 223 -12.47 -10.96 0.97
C GLU A 223 -12.47 -12.31 0.23
N PHE A 224 -11.68 -13.28 0.69
CA PHE A 224 -11.63 -14.61 0.08
C PHE A 224 -12.97 -15.34 0.18
N ARG A 225 -13.69 -15.22 1.31
CA ARG A 225 -15.06 -15.74 1.42
C ARG A 225 -15.99 -15.06 0.41
N GLY A 226 -15.89 -13.75 0.23
CA GLY A 226 -16.64 -13.03 -0.81
C GLY A 226 -16.36 -13.53 -2.22
N LEU A 227 -15.09 -13.78 -2.55
CA LEU A 227 -14.69 -14.36 -3.85
C LEU A 227 -15.22 -15.78 -4.08
N ASN A 228 -15.47 -16.53 -2.99
CA ASN A 228 -16.06 -17.87 -3.03
C ASN A 228 -17.59 -17.86 -2.88
N ASP A 229 -18.23 -16.70 -2.65
CA ASP A 229 -19.68 -16.59 -2.58
C ASP A 229 -20.27 -16.59 -4.00
N PRO A 230 -21.05 -17.63 -4.39
CA PRO A 230 -21.58 -17.73 -5.74
C PRO A 230 -22.57 -16.61 -6.08
N ALA A 231 -23.33 -16.09 -5.11
CA ALA A 231 -24.29 -15.03 -5.34
C ALA A 231 -23.58 -13.69 -5.58
N LEU A 232 -22.53 -13.39 -4.82
CA LEU A 232 -21.72 -12.19 -5.03
C LEU A 232 -21.00 -12.22 -6.38
N MET A 233 -20.37 -13.35 -6.72
CA MET A 233 -19.69 -13.53 -8.00
C MET A 233 -20.67 -13.51 -9.18
N LYS A 234 -21.86 -14.07 -9.04
CA LYS A 234 -22.91 -14.00 -10.06
C LYS A 234 -23.33 -12.55 -10.35
N ARG A 235 -23.55 -11.73 -9.32
CA ARG A 235 -23.87 -10.30 -9.50
C ARG A 235 -22.78 -9.55 -10.25
N LYS A 236 -21.51 -9.86 -9.96
CA LYS A 236 -20.38 -9.27 -10.68
C LYS A 236 -20.35 -9.69 -12.14
N GLN A 237 -20.55 -10.98 -12.41
CA GLN A 237 -20.64 -11.52 -13.77
C GLN A 237 -21.78 -10.89 -14.57
N GLU A 238 -22.95 -10.74 -13.98
CA GLU A 238 -24.10 -10.08 -14.62
C GLU A 238 -23.80 -8.63 -14.98
N ALA A 239 -23.20 -7.87 -14.06
CA ALA A 239 -22.82 -6.47 -14.30
C ALA A 239 -21.76 -6.34 -15.43
N GLU A 240 -20.76 -7.21 -15.44
CA GLU A 240 -19.75 -7.21 -16.50
C GLU A 240 -20.34 -7.62 -17.86
N THR A 241 -21.17 -8.67 -17.90
CA THR A 241 -21.86 -9.11 -19.12
C THR A 241 -22.75 -8.00 -19.67
N ALA A 242 -23.48 -7.28 -18.81
CA ALA A 242 -24.32 -6.16 -19.23
C ALA A 242 -23.49 -5.03 -19.86
N LEU A 243 -22.35 -4.67 -19.25
CA LEU A 243 -21.45 -3.66 -19.81
C LEU A 243 -20.85 -4.11 -21.15
N ARG A 244 -20.34 -5.35 -21.25
CA ARG A 244 -19.83 -5.90 -22.51
C ARG A 244 -20.90 -5.86 -23.61
N ALA A 245 -22.14 -6.22 -23.28
CA ALA A 245 -23.26 -6.19 -24.22
C ALA A 245 -23.65 -4.76 -24.64
N ALA A 246 -23.61 -3.79 -23.73
CA ALA A 246 -23.83 -2.38 -24.06
C ALA A 246 -22.76 -1.85 -25.03
N VAL A 247 -21.49 -2.16 -24.76
CA VAL A 247 -20.35 -1.82 -25.64
C VAL A 247 -20.48 -2.45 -27.01
N ALA A 248 -20.86 -3.73 -27.10
CA ALA A 248 -21.00 -4.43 -28.37
C ALA A 248 -22.16 -3.91 -29.25
N LYS A 249 -23.18 -3.28 -28.65
CA LYS A 249 -24.34 -2.73 -29.37
C LYS A 249 -24.07 -1.38 -30.01
N ASP A 250 -23.09 -0.62 -29.49
CA ASP A 250 -22.75 0.70 -29.99
C ASP A 250 -21.43 0.66 -30.79
N PRO A 251 -21.47 0.86 -32.13
CA PRO A 251 -20.27 0.90 -32.95
C PRO A 251 -19.22 1.92 -32.49
N ALA A 252 -19.62 3.01 -31.83
CA ALA A 252 -18.70 4.01 -31.29
C ALA A 252 -17.91 3.48 -30.09
N LEU A 253 -18.45 2.49 -29.37
CA LEU A 253 -17.81 1.86 -28.21
C LEU A 253 -17.02 0.60 -28.57
N ALA A 254 -17.19 0.07 -29.79
CA ALA A 254 -16.51 -1.14 -30.26
C ALA A 254 -14.99 -1.19 -29.97
N PRO A 255 -14.22 -0.09 -30.06
CA PRO A 255 -12.80 -0.09 -29.69
C PRO A 255 -12.51 -0.50 -28.23
N TYR A 256 -13.44 -0.26 -27.30
CA TYR A 256 -13.26 -0.65 -25.89
C TYR A 256 -13.40 -2.15 -25.66
N GLY A 257 -14.05 -2.88 -26.58
CA GLY A 257 -14.27 -4.33 -26.47
C GLY A 257 -12.98 -5.16 -26.36
N GLN A 258 -11.87 -4.66 -26.89
CA GLN A 258 -10.57 -5.34 -26.84
C GLN A 258 -10.00 -5.41 -25.41
N ALA A 259 -10.34 -4.45 -24.54
CA ALA A 259 -9.77 -4.35 -23.20
C ALA A 259 -9.99 -5.60 -22.35
N TRP A 260 -11.16 -6.24 -22.46
CA TRP A 260 -11.43 -7.47 -21.73
C TRP A 260 -10.54 -8.64 -22.17
N LYS A 261 -10.24 -8.74 -23.47
CA LYS A 261 -9.34 -9.78 -23.99
C LYS A 261 -7.91 -9.55 -23.54
N ASP A 262 -7.47 -8.30 -23.51
CA ASP A 262 -6.13 -7.94 -23.01
C ASP A 262 -5.98 -8.30 -21.53
N LEU A 263 -7.03 -8.05 -20.72
CA LEU A 263 -7.07 -8.46 -19.31
C LEU A 263 -7.04 -9.99 -19.17
N GLU A 264 -7.85 -10.72 -19.96
CA GLU A 264 -7.87 -12.18 -19.97
C GLU A 264 -6.48 -12.76 -20.33
N GLN A 265 -5.79 -12.16 -21.30
CA GLN A 265 -4.43 -12.54 -21.69
C GLN A 265 -3.41 -12.25 -20.58
N ALA A 266 -3.49 -11.07 -19.94
CA ALA A 266 -2.64 -10.72 -18.80
C ALA A 266 -2.82 -11.71 -17.64
N GLN A 267 -4.07 -12.09 -17.32
CA GLN A 267 -4.33 -13.10 -16.29
C GLN A 267 -3.79 -14.48 -16.66
N ALA A 268 -3.88 -14.88 -17.94
CA ALA A 268 -3.30 -16.14 -18.41
C ALA A 268 -1.77 -16.14 -18.23
N TRP A 269 -1.09 -15.03 -18.56
CA TRP A 269 0.34 -14.89 -18.32
C TRP A 269 0.68 -14.94 -16.82
N ALA A 270 -0.07 -14.22 -15.99
CA ALA A 270 0.12 -14.20 -14.53
C ALA A 270 -0.04 -15.59 -13.91
N ARG A 271 -1.01 -16.38 -14.37
CA ARG A 271 -1.19 -17.78 -13.95
C ARG A 271 0.00 -18.65 -14.34
N ALA A 272 0.49 -18.52 -15.57
CA ALA A 272 1.64 -19.30 -16.05
C ALA A 272 2.95 -18.97 -15.31
N HIS A 273 3.09 -17.76 -14.79
CA HIS A 273 4.29 -17.27 -14.11
C HIS A 273 4.09 -17.05 -12.60
N ASP A 274 3.03 -17.63 -12.01
CA ASP A 274 2.67 -17.38 -10.60
C ASP A 274 3.79 -17.83 -9.65
N LYS A 275 4.53 -18.88 -10.01
CA LYS A 275 5.67 -19.37 -9.24
C LYS A 275 6.76 -18.30 -9.08
N ASP A 276 7.14 -17.64 -10.17
CA ASP A 276 8.13 -16.56 -10.12
C ASP A 276 7.59 -15.34 -9.36
N ARG A 277 6.32 -14.98 -9.56
CA ARG A 277 5.67 -13.93 -8.78
C ARG A 277 5.72 -14.23 -7.28
N LYS A 278 5.35 -15.46 -6.86
CA LYS A 278 5.27 -15.90 -5.47
C LYS A 278 6.64 -15.91 -4.79
N PHE A 279 7.68 -16.38 -5.46
CA PHE A 279 8.99 -16.63 -4.82
C PHE A 279 10.10 -15.63 -5.21
N LYS A 280 9.91 -14.78 -6.23
CA LYS A 280 10.93 -13.83 -6.74
C LYS A 280 10.47 -12.36 -6.72
N MET A 281 9.39 -12.01 -6.02
CA MET A 281 8.97 -10.61 -5.85
C MET A 281 8.93 -10.10 -4.40
N GLY A 282 8.87 -11.00 -3.40
CA GLY A 282 8.58 -10.66 -2.00
C GLY A 282 9.76 -10.65 -1.01
N LEU A 283 11.02 -10.66 -1.45
CA LEU A 283 12.17 -10.71 -0.52
C LEU A 283 12.33 -9.39 0.27
N GLY A 284 12.46 -9.49 1.60
CA GLY A 284 12.84 -8.38 2.46
C GLY A 284 11.68 -7.45 2.84
N GLU A 285 10.49 -7.99 3.07
CA GLU A 285 9.34 -7.18 3.49
C GLU A 285 9.56 -6.59 4.90
N ARG A 286 9.70 -5.26 4.98
CA ARG A 286 9.84 -4.49 6.24
C ARG A 286 10.93 -5.02 7.17
N SER A 287 12.13 -5.26 6.62
CA SER A 287 13.29 -5.81 7.34
C SER A 287 14.58 -5.08 6.98
N LEU A 288 15.68 -5.40 7.67
CA LEU A 288 17.03 -4.95 7.27
C LEU A 288 17.37 -5.43 5.85
N MET A 289 16.89 -6.61 5.45
CA MET A 289 17.06 -7.10 4.08
C MET A 289 16.34 -6.19 3.06
N GLY A 290 15.13 -5.71 3.39
CA GLY A 290 14.43 -4.69 2.60
C GLY A 290 15.22 -3.39 2.49
N SER A 291 15.86 -2.97 3.58
CA SER A 291 16.72 -1.78 3.60
C SER A 291 17.97 -1.97 2.72
N ALA A 292 18.59 -3.15 2.74
CA ALA A 292 19.73 -3.48 1.89
C ALA A 292 19.33 -3.46 0.39
N LEU A 293 18.19 -4.06 0.03
CA LEU A 293 17.65 -4.01 -1.33
C LEU A 293 17.33 -2.58 -1.77
N LEU A 294 16.76 -1.76 -0.88
CA LEU A 294 16.47 -0.35 -1.17
C LEU A 294 17.76 0.44 -1.42
N LEU A 295 18.81 0.23 -0.62
CA LEU A 295 20.12 0.85 -0.80
C LEU A 295 20.75 0.48 -2.15
N VAL A 296 20.74 -0.81 -2.51
CA VAL A 296 21.28 -1.28 -3.80
C VAL A 296 20.52 -0.65 -4.97
N ARG A 297 19.19 -0.69 -4.93
CA ARG A 297 18.36 -0.06 -5.97
C ARG A 297 18.58 1.43 -6.02
N TYR A 298 18.64 2.12 -4.88
CA TYR A 298 18.95 3.55 -4.82
C TYR A 298 20.24 3.84 -5.57
N ALA A 299 21.35 3.19 -5.23
CA ALA A 299 22.65 3.41 -5.86
C ALA A 299 22.64 3.14 -7.37
N GLN A 300 21.92 2.11 -7.83
CA GLN A 300 21.76 1.78 -9.24
C GLN A 300 20.90 2.82 -9.99
N GLU A 301 19.81 3.31 -9.38
CA GLU A 301 18.88 4.22 -10.03
C GLU A 301 19.40 5.66 -10.06
N VAL A 302 19.99 6.18 -8.96
CA VAL A 302 20.48 7.57 -8.94
C VAL A 302 21.72 7.82 -9.81
N ALA A 303 22.35 6.75 -10.28
CA ALA A 303 23.41 6.79 -11.30
C ALA A 303 22.86 7.07 -12.71
N LYS A 304 21.57 6.82 -12.94
CA LYS A 304 20.89 7.07 -14.22
C LYS A 304 20.29 8.48 -14.28
N PRO A 305 20.04 9.02 -15.50
CA PRO A 305 19.14 10.15 -15.69
C PRO A 305 17.80 9.88 -15.02
N ASP A 306 17.19 10.90 -14.42
CA ASP A 306 15.96 10.74 -13.62
C ASP A 306 14.82 10.06 -14.39
N ALA A 307 14.67 10.38 -15.68
CA ALA A 307 13.66 9.79 -16.57
C ALA A 307 13.87 8.28 -16.85
N GLU A 308 15.07 7.75 -16.64
CA GLU A 308 15.40 6.33 -16.86
C GLU A 308 15.33 5.50 -15.57
N ARG A 309 14.95 6.13 -14.45
CA ARG A 309 14.87 5.46 -13.15
C ARG A 309 13.59 4.66 -13.01
N LEU A 310 13.66 3.63 -12.19
CA LEU A 310 12.46 2.92 -11.74
C LEU A 310 11.50 3.89 -11.02
N ALA A 311 10.20 3.71 -11.25
CA ALA A 311 9.15 4.38 -10.49
C ALA A 311 9.42 4.31 -8.98
N GLY A 312 9.28 5.45 -8.30
CA GLY A 312 9.65 5.61 -6.90
C GLY A 312 11.12 6.02 -6.65
N PHE A 313 11.98 6.00 -7.65
CA PHE A 313 13.37 6.47 -7.53
C PHE A 313 13.60 7.80 -8.27
N HIS A 314 12.53 8.45 -8.73
CA HIS A 314 12.59 9.81 -9.24
C HIS A 314 12.92 10.80 -8.12
N ASP A 315 13.55 11.92 -8.45
CA ASP A 315 13.99 12.92 -7.46
C ASP A 315 12.85 13.36 -6.51
N ALA A 316 11.62 13.45 -7.02
CA ALA A 316 10.43 13.78 -6.23
C ALA A 316 10.06 12.72 -5.17
N ASP A 317 10.33 11.43 -5.45
CA ASP A 317 9.97 10.30 -4.58
C ASP A 317 11.06 9.97 -3.55
N LEU A 318 12.31 10.37 -3.82
CA LEU A 318 13.47 9.96 -3.03
C LEU A 318 13.39 10.43 -1.57
N ALA A 319 12.89 11.65 -1.32
CA ALA A 319 12.88 12.23 0.02
C ALA A 319 12.17 11.33 1.03
N ASP A 320 11.00 10.81 0.70
CA ASP A 320 10.21 9.96 1.60
C ASP A 320 10.82 8.56 1.77
N ARG A 321 11.36 7.98 0.69
CA ARG A 321 12.05 6.68 0.77
C ARG A 321 13.28 6.74 1.65
N LEU A 322 14.09 7.79 1.48
CA LEU A 322 15.31 7.99 2.26
C LEU A 322 15.01 8.36 3.72
N ARG A 323 13.91 9.06 3.98
CA ARG A 323 13.42 9.34 5.34
C ARG A 323 13.10 8.06 6.09
N MET A 324 12.38 7.12 5.45
CA MET A 324 12.08 5.81 6.04
C MET A 324 13.34 4.97 6.25
N LEU A 325 14.23 4.93 5.25
CA LEU A 325 15.50 4.20 5.33
C LEU A 325 16.41 4.71 6.46
N THR A 326 16.36 6.00 6.79
CA THR A 326 17.20 6.63 7.82
C THR A 326 16.46 6.88 9.15
N SER A 327 15.27 6.32 9.31
CA SER A 327 14.50 6.39 10.55
C SER A 327 15.27 5.72 11.72
N PRO A 328 15.28 6.32 12.93
CA PRO A 328 15.93 5.76 14.11
C PRO A 328 15.10 4.67 14.82
N GLY A 329 14.08 4.11 14.14
CA GLY A 329 13.29 3.01 14.68
C GLY A 329 14.16 1.83 15.14
N PRO A 330 13.77 1.13 16.22
CA PRO A 330 14.55 0.03 16.75
C PRO A 330 14.63 -1.15 15.78
N VAL A 331 15.80 -1.78 15.71
CA VAL A 331 16.05 -2.99 14.93
C VAL A 331 16.34 -4.16 15.87
N TYR A 332 15.61 -5.25 15.71
CA TYR A 332 15.73 -6.44 16.56
C TYR A 332 16.39 -7.58 15.79
N LYS A 333 17.72 -7.69 15.86
CA LYS A 333 18.52 -8.65 15.06
C LYS A 333 18.05 -10.11 15.22
N ASP A 334 17.56 -10.50 16.37
CA ASP A 334 17.02 -11.85 16.60
C ASP A 334 15.72 -12.11 15.82
N MET A 335 14.84 -11.12 15.73
CA MET A 335 13.60 -11.20 14.93
C MET A 335 13.89 -11.08 13.43
N GLU A 336 14.86 -10.24 13.04
CA GLU A 336 15.37 -10.13 11.67
C GLU A 336 15.92 -11.49 11.18
N ALA A 337 16.74 -12.16 11.98
CA ALA A 337 17.27 -13.47 11.64
C ALA A 337 16.16 -14.52 11.50
N LEU A 338 15.17 -14.52 12.39
CA LEU A 338 14.03 -15.44 12.32
C LEU A 338 13.23 -15.25 11.02
N THR A 339 12.82 -14.01 10.74
CA THR A 339 11.93 -13.70 9.60
C THR A 339 12.63 -13.86 8.27
N LEU A 340 13.90 -13.47 8.15
CA LEU A 340 14.67 -13.68 6.93
C LEU A 340 14.96 -15.17 6.67
N THR A 341 15.25 -15.95 7.72
CA THR A 341 15.43 -17.41 7.56
C THR A 341 14.16 -18.07 7.02
N ASP A 342 13.00 -17.72 7.59
CA ASP A 342 11.70 -18.20 7.12
C ASP A 342 11.41 -17.77 5.66
N GLU A 343 11.71 -16.53 5.28
CA GLU A 343 11.59 -16.07 3.89
C GLU A 343 12.47 -16.87 2.93
N LEU A 344 13.74 -17.11 3.28
CA LEU A 344 14.66 -17.87 2.43
C LEU A 344 14.26 -19.35 2.34
N ASN A 345 13.82 -19.96 3.45
CA ASN A 345 13.30 -21.33 3.45
C ASN A 345 12.05 -21.45 2.56
N TYR A 346 11.16 -20.46 2.59
CA TYR A 346 9.99 -20.42 1.71
C TYR A 346 10.38 -20.38 0.22
N VAL A 347 11.37 -19.56 -0.12
CA VAL A 347 11.91 -19.47 -1.50
C VAL A 347 12.53 -20.82 -1.93
N VAL A 348 13.33 -21.44 -1.07
CA VAL A 348 13.96 -22.74 -1.35
C VAL A 348 12.92 -23.84 -1.52
N ALA A 349 11.91 -23.90 -0.65
CA ALA A 349 10.84 -24.89 -0.74
C ALA A 349 10.02 -24.73 -2.03
N GLY A 350 9.77 -23.48 -2.45
CA GLY A 350 9.02 -23.18 -3.66
C GLY A 350 9.77 -23.45 -4.95
N LEU A 351 11.01 -22.99 -5.06
CA LEU A 351 11.79 -23.02 -6.29
C LEU A 351 12.67 -24.27 -6.42
N GLY A 352 13.07 -24.86 -5.31
CA GLY A 352 14.08 -25.91 -5.24
C GLY A 352 15.50 -25.34 -5.21
N THR A 353 16.45 -26.14 -4.72
CA THR A 353 17.87 -25.76 -4.61
C THR A 353 18.56 -25.58 -5.96
N ASP A 354 17.97 -26.12 -7.03
CA ASP A 354 18.53 -26.06 -8.38
C ASP A 354 18.20 -24.78 -9.16
N ASP A 355 17.21 -24.01 -8.71
CA ASP A 355 16.82 -22.77 -9.37
C ASP A 355 17.99 -21.75 -9.37
N PRO A 356 18.28 -21.09 -10.51
CA PRO A 356 19.40 -20.15 -10.61
C PRO A 356 19.36 -19.00 -9.58
N TYR A 357 18.17 -18.51 -9.25
CA TYR A 357 18.01 -17.47 -8.23
C TYR A 357 18.35 -18.02 -6.85
N VAL A 358 17.93 -19.25 -6.51
CA VAL A 358 18.28 -19.89 -5.23
C VAL A 358 19.79 -20.11 -5.13
N LYS A 359 20.44 -20.60 -6.19
CA LYS A 359 21.90 -20.78 -6.22
C LYS A 359 22.66 -19.47 -6.00
N ALA A 360 22.25 -18.40 -6.69
CA ALA A 360 22.85 -17.08 -6.54
C ALA A 360 22.64 -16.51 -5.13
N LEU A 361 21.41 -16.60 -4.62
CA LEU A 361 21.01 -16.08 -3.32
C LEU A 361 21.74 -16.77 -2.17
N LEU A 362 21.84 -18.10 -2.22
CA LEU A 362 22.43 -18.89 -1.14
C LEU A 362 23.95 -19.02 -1.22
N ALA A 363 24.53 -18.92 -2.42
CA ALA A 363 25.97 -19.14 -2.66
C ALA A 363 26.51 -20.41 -1.95
N GLY A 364 25.75 -21.50 -2.05
CA GLY A 364 26.12 -22.81 -1.49
C GLY A 364 25.88 -22.98 0.02
N LYS A 365 25.30 -22.00 0.72
CA LYS A 365 24.96 -22.10 2.15
C LYS A 365 23.50 -22.51 2.35
N THR A 366 23.18 -23.05 3.53
CA THR A 366 21.76 -23.15 3.93
C THR A 366 21.24 -21.77 4.33
N PRO A 367 19.92 -21.54 4.26
CA PRO A 367 19.29 -20.33 4.77
C PRO A 367 19.73 -19.95 6.19
N GLU A 368 19.78 -20.91 7.13
CA GLU A 368 20.13 -20.67 8.53
C GLU A 368 21.56 -20.14 8.69
N VAL A 369 22.52 -20.77 7.99
CA VAL A 369 23.93 -20.37 8.07
C VAL A 369 24.13 -18.98 7.45
N LEU A 370 23.56 -18.77 6.26
CA LEU A 370 23.67 -17.50 5.55
C LEU A 370 23.08 -16.35 6.37
N VAL A 371 21.88 -16.52 6.93
CA VAL A 371 21.20 -15.47 7.68
C VAL A 371 21.91 -15.19 8.99
N LYS A 372 22.36 -16.22 9.71
CA LYS A 372 23.13 -16.05 10.95
C LYS A 372 24.36 -15.18 10.72
N GLU A 373 25.16 -15.50 9.69
CA GLU A 373 26.33 -14.70 9.34
C GLU A 373 25.95 -13.29 8.91
N ALA A 374 24.92 -13.15 8.05
CA ALA A 374 24.57 -11.88 7.47
C ALA A 374 24.06 -10.88 8.51
N VAL A 375 23.18 -11.32 9.40
CA VAL A 375 22.60 -10.49 10.47
C VAL A 375 23.62 -10.20 11.57
N ALA A 376 24.55 -11.12 11.87
CA ALA A 376 25.62 -10.86 12.83
C ALA A 376 26.63 -9.83 12.31
N GLY A 377 27.00 -9.90 11.02
CA GLY A 377 28.04 -9.05 10.43
C GLY A 377 27.53 -7.72 9.85
N THR A 378 26.23 -7.55 9.66
CA THR A 378 25.69 -6.29 9.12
C THR A 378 25.76 -5.14 10.12
N ARG A 379 26.03 -3.95 9.59
CA ARG A 379 25.98 -2.66 10.29
C ARG A 379 24.73 -1.85 9.93
N LEU A 380 23.82 -2.42 9.15
CA LEU A 380 22.60 -1.73 8.69
C LEU A 380 21.61 -1.43 9.82
N ASP A 381 21.80 -1.93 11.04
CA ASP A 381 21.09 -1.48 12.24
C ASP A 381 21.51 -0.07 12.69
N ASN A 382 22.70 0.40 12.30
CA ASN A 382 23.20 1.72 12.63
C ASN A 382 22.73 2.80 11.63
N VAL A 383 21.96 3.78 12.12
CA VAL A 383 21.42 4.90 11.31
C VAL A 383 22.54 5.73 10.65
N ALA A 384 23.63 6.01 11.37
CA ALA A 384 24.73 6.79 10.82
C ALA A 384 25.44 6.04 9.69
N PHE A 385 25.58 4.71 9.80
CA PHE A 385 26.10 3.89 8.72
C PHE A 385 25.19 3.90 7.48
N ARG A 386 23.86 3.78 7.67
CA ARG A 386 22.91 3.93 6.55
C ARG A 386 23.00 5.30 5.88
N LYS A 387 23.14 6.38 6.67
CA LYS A 387 23.36 7.74 6.14
C LYS A 387 24.68 7.87 5.39
N GLU A 388 25.75 7.25 5.88
CA GLU A 388 27.05 7.23 5.21
C GLU A 388 26.94 6.58 3.83
N LEU A 389 26.26 5.43 3.74
CA LEU A 389 26.05 4.72 2.49
C LEU A 389 25.25 5.52 1.46
N LEU A 390 24.45 6.50 1.87
CA LEU A 390 23.67 7.35 0.96
C LEU A 390 24.47 8.51 0.35
N LYS A 391 25.62 8.85 0.93
CA LYS A 391 26.52 9.88 0.39
C LYS A 391 27.01 9.50 -1.00
N ASP A 392 27.47 10.51 -1.74
CA ASP A 392 28.01 10.36 -3.10
C ASP A 392 27.13 9.50 -4.01
N LYS A 393 25.80 9.70 -3.90
CA LYS A 393 24.79 8.97 -4.69
C LYS A 393 24.86 7.45 -4.50
N GLY A 394 25.19 6.97 -3.30
CA GLY A 394 25.14 5.54 -3.01
C GLY A 394 26.32 4.73 -3.55
N LYS A 395 27.37 5.36 -4.10
CA LYS A 395 28.49 4.64 -4.73
C LYS A 395 29.11 3.57 -3.84
N ALA A 396 29.26 3.86 -2.54
CA ALA A 396 29.82 2.92 -1.56
C ALA A 396 28.97 1.65 -1.36
N VAL A 397 27.68 1.67 -1.70
CA VAL A 397 26.79 0.50 -1.60
C VAL A 397 27.22 -0.60 -2.55
N LEU A 398 27.55 -0.26 -3.80
CA LEU A 398 27.84 -1.24 -4.86
C LEU A 398 29.15 -2.00 -4.63
N THR A 399 30.04 -1.45 -3.79
CA THR A 399 31.31 -2.07 -3.40
C THR A 399 31.35 -2.42 -1.91
N SER A 400 30.19 -2.43 -1.24
CA SER A 400 30.13 -2.70 0.19
C SER A 400 30.37 -4.17 0.50
N GLN A 401 31.17 -4.41 1.53
CA GLN A 401 31.39 -5.75 2.09
C GLN A 401 30.40 -6.09 3.22
N ASP A 402 29.40 -5.23 3.49
CA ASP A 402 28.34 -5.54 4.45
C ASP A 402 27.57 -6.80 3.99
N PRO A 403 27.45 -7.85 4.83
CA PRO A 403 26.86 -9.12 4.42
C PRO A 403 25.42 -9.05 3.89
N LEU A 404 24.58 -8.16 4.43
CA LEU A 404 23.22 -7.98 3.91
C LEU A 404 23.21 -7.23 2.58
N ILE A 405 24.13 -6.30 2.37
CA ILE A 405 24.29 -5.64 1.07
C ILE A 405 24.79 -6.64 0.02
N LEU A 406 25.75 -7.50 0.36
CA LEU A 406 26.20 -8.60 -0.52
C LEU A 406 25.07 -9.57 -0.85
N LEU A 407 24.19 -9.88 0.11
CA LEU A 407 22.99 -10.67 -0.15
C LEU A 407 22.03 -9.93 -1.11
N ALA A 408 21.81 -8.64 -0.89
CA ALA A 408 20.97 -7.81 -1.75
C ALA A 408 21.52 -7.72 -3.18
N LEU A 409 22.83 -7.51 -3.36
CA LEU A 409 23.48 -7.47 -4.67
C LEU A 409 23.32 -8.77 -5.46
N ARG A 410 23.30 -9.93 -4.78
CA ARG A 410 23.06 -11.24 -5.42
C ARG A 410 21.60 -11.47 -5.78
N ALA A 411 20.68 -11.00 -4.93
CA ALA A 411 19.25 -11.16 -5.13
C ALA A 411 18.70 -10.21 -6.20
N GLU A 412 19.18 -8.97 -6.22
CA GLU A 412 18.58 -7.85 -6.95
C GLU A 412 18.38 -8.13 -8.45
N PRO A 413 19.35 -8.69 -9.21
CA PRO A 413 19.17 -8.89 -10.64
C PRO A 413 17.98 -9.77 -11.00
N ALA A 414 17.80 -10.90 -10.30
CA ALA A 414 16.66 -11.79 -10.51
C ALA A 414 15.34 -11.12 -10.10
N LEU A 415 15.34 -10.45 -8.95
CA LEU A 415 14.16 -9.73 -8.47
C LEU A 415 13.77 -8.57 -9.40
N ARG A 416 14.74 -7.93 -10.05
CA ARG A 416 14.53 -6.84 -11.02
C ARG A 416 13.93 -7.38 -12.30
N GLU A 417 14.49 -8.46 -12.84
CA GLU A 417 13.99 -9.08 -14.07
C GLU A 417 12.57 -9.60 -13.90
N THR A 418 12.28 -10.34 -12.82
CA THR A 418 10.91 -10.82 -12.55
C THR A 418 9.91 -9.67 -12.44
N ARG A 419 10.27 -8.58 -11.74
CA ARG A 419 9.39 -7.39 -11.65
C ARG A 419 9.20 -6.69 -12.98
N LYS A 420 10.24 -6.63 -13.81
CA LYS A 420 10.15 -6.06 -15.17
C LYS A 420 9.18 -6.88 -16.01
N LEU A 421 9.34 -8.19 -16.06
CA LEU A 421 8.47 -9.08 -16.84
C LEU A 421 7.02 -9.03 -16.35
N PHE A 422 6.80 -9.08 -15.03
CA PHE A 422 5.45 -8.97 -14.46
C PHE A 422 4.81 -7.62 -14.79
N ARG A 423 5.57 -6.52 -14.69
CA ARG A 423 5.08 -5.18 -15.06
C ARG A 423 4.68 -5.09 -16.54
N GLU A 424 5.54 -5.59 -17.43
CA GLU A 424 5.32 -5.50 -18.88
C GLU A 424 4.13 -6.36 -19.34
N ASN A 425 3.96 -7.56 -18.77
CA ASN A 425 2.95 -8.52 -19.22
C ASN A 425 1.64 -8.47 -18.42
N VAL A 426 1.66 -7.89 -17.22
CA VAL A 426 0.49 -7.84 -16.33
C VAL A 426 0.16 -6.41 -15.95
N GLU A 427 0.95 -5.73 -15.12
CA GLU A 427 0.57 -4.44 -14.52
C GLU A 427 0.27 -3.35 -15.56
N ALA A 428 1.11 -3.24 -16.60
CA ALA A 428 0.95 -2.25 -17.66
C ALA A 428 -0.28 -2.56 -18.53
N VAL A 429 -0.50 -3.84 -18.86
CA VAL A 429 -1.65 -4.31 -19.64
C VAL A 429 -2.93 -4.07 -18.86
N GLU A 430 -2.96 -4.46 -17.57
CA GLU A 430 -4.09 -4.24 -16.68
C GLU A 430 -4.43 -2.76 -16.53
N SER A 431 -3.43 -1.91 -16.27
CA SER A 431 -3.64 -0.47 -16.14
C SER A 431 -4.23 0.15 -17.40
N ALA A 432 -3.69 -0.18 -18.57
CA ALA A 432 -4.17 0.31 -19.86
C ALA A 432 -5.59 -0.20 -20.17
N ALA A 433 -5.85 -1.49 -19.96
CA ALA A 433 -7.13 -2.10 -20.26
C ALA A 433 -8.23 -1.71 -19.27
N LEU A 434 -7.95 -1.64 -17.96
CA LEU A 434 -8.90 -1.13 -16.97
C LEU A 434 -9.27 0.33 -17.23
N THR A 435 -8.33 1.14 -17.75
CA THR A 435 -8.65 2.50 -18.21
C THR A 435 -9.71 2.48 -19.32
N GLN A 436 -9.62 1.55 -20.28
CA GLN A 436 -10.63 1.42 -21.34
C GLN A 436 -11.95 0.87 -20.81
N VAL A 437 -11.94 -0.09 -19.89
CA VAL A 437 -13.15 -0.59 -19.22
C VAL A 437 -13.84 0.54 -18.45
N ALA A 438 -13.07 1.39 -17.76
CA ALA A 438 -13.60 2.56 -17.07
C ALA A 438 -14.24 3.57 -18.03
N LYS A 439 -13.58 3.85 -19.16
CA LYS A 439 -14.11 4.74 -20.21
C LYS A 439 -15.41 4.19 -20.81
N ALA A 440 -15.46 2.89 -21.09
CA ALA A 440 -16.67 2.22 -21.54
C ALA A 440 -17.79 2.34 -20.49
N GLY A 441 -17.49 2.06 -19.23
CA GLY A 441 -18.45 2.21 -18.14
C GLY A 441 -18.96 3.65 -18.00
N PHE A 442 -18.08 4.64 -18.12
CA PHE A 442 -18.46 6.05 -18.10
C PHE A 442 -19.31 6.44 -19.31
N ALA A 443 -18.99 5.96 -20.50
CA ALA A 443 -19.78 6.23 -21.71
C ALA A 443 -21.20 5.63 -21.61
N VAL A 444 -21.35 4.47 -20.98
CA VAL A 444 -22.64 3.78 -20.82
C VAL A 444 -23.45 4.32 -19.64
N TYR A 445 -22.82 4.61 -18.50
CA TYR A 445 -23.50 4.91 -17.24
C TYR A 445 -23.32 6.35 -16.75
N GLY A 446 -22.44 7.14 -17.35
CA GLY A 446 -22.11 8.50 -16.92
C GLY A 446 -21.56 8.54 -15.49
N GLU A 447 -21.91 9.60 -14.77
CA GLU A 447 -21.48 9.85 -13.37
C GLU A 447 -22.31 9.08 -12.32
N SER A 448 -23.24 8.22 -12.76
CA SER A 448 -24.02 7.37 -11.84
C SER A 448 -23.17 6.30 -11.13
N VAL A 449 -21.97 6.01 -11.66
CA VAL A 449 -20.96 5.15 -11.05
C VAL A 449 -19.86 6.01 -10.45
N TYR A 450 -19.68 5.94 -9.15
CA TYR A 450 -18.63 6.69 -8.45
C TYR A 450 -17.24 6.04 -8.64
N PRO A 451 -16.15 6.82 -8.64
CA PRO A 451 -14.83 6.30 -8.93
C PRO A 451 -14.28 5.44 -7.80
N ASP A 452 -13.38 4.52 -8.15
CA ASP A 452 -12.60 3.79 -7.15
C ASP A 452 -11.84 4.73 -6.20
N ALA A 453 -11.67 4.31 -4.96
CA ALA A 453 -10.93 5.03 -3.94
C ALA A 453 -9.44 5.07 -4.31
N THR A 454 -8.82 6.23 -4.08
CA THR A 454 -7.47 6.57 -4.54
C THR A 454 -6.59 7.17 -3.44
N GLY A 455 -6.99 7.08 -2.17
CA GLY A 455 -6.30 7.73 -1.05
C GLY A 455 -6.53 9.24 -0.99
N THR A 456 -7.65 9.69 -1.56
CA THR A 456 -7.98 11.12 -1.70
C THR A 456 -9.39 11.38 -1.20
N LEU A 457 -9.67 12.64 -0.86
CA LEU A 457 -10.92 13.06 -0.24
C LEU A 457 -12.17 12.51 -0.95
N ARG A 458 -13.00 11.80 -0.18
CA ARG A 458 -14.35 11.36 -0.54
C ARG A 458 -15.33 11.73 0.56
N LEU A 459 -16.57 11.92 0.14
CA LEU A 459 -17.71 12.07 1.04
C LEU A 459 -18.63 10.85 0.85
N ALA A 460 -18.82 10.09 1.92
CA ALA A 460 -19.84 9.07 2.01
C ALA A 460 -20.97 9.58 2.91
N PHE A 461 -22.20 9.12 2.69
CA PHE A 461 -23.33 9.47 3.51
C PHE A 461 -24.26 8.27 3.69
N GLY A 462 -25.08 8.32 4.73
CA GLY A 462 -26.04 7.28 5.04
C GLY A 462 -26.87 7.66 6.24
N LYS A 463 -27.54 6.68 6.84
CA LYS A 463 -28.24 6.87 8.10
C LYS A 463 -27.65 5.98 9.17
N VAL A 464 -27.68 6.42 10.42
CA VAL A 464 -27.48 5.53 11.56
C VAL A 464 -28.60 4.49 11.53
N ALA A 465 -28.25 3.21 11.51
CA ALA A 465 -29.23 2.13 11.47
C ALA A 465 -28.64 0.82 11.99
N GLY A 466 -29.48 0.03 12.65
CA GLY A 466 -29.22 -1.38 12.87
C GLY A 466 -29.32 -2.19 11.59
N TYR A 467 -29.05 -3.49 11.65
CA TYR A 467 -29.20 -4.40 10.52
C TYR A 467 -29.71 -5.78 10.95
N ALA A 468 -30.40 -6.47 10.05
CA ALA A 468 -30.77 -7.86 10.28
C ALA A 468 -29.55 -8.76 10.05
N PHE A 469 -29.30 -9.68 10.97
CA PHE A 469 -28.28 -10.71 10.83
C PHE A 469 -28.85 -12.06 11.27
N ALA A 470 -29.01 -12.97 10.31
CA ALA A 470 -29.72 -14.22 10.49
C ALA A 470 -31.12 -13.99 11.10
N THR A 471 -31.35 -14.50 12.32
CA THR A 471 -32.63 -14.36 13.05
C THR A 471 -32.64 -13.19 14.04
N THR A 472 -31.60 -12.35 14.06
CA THR A 472 -31.43 -11.26 15.04
C THR A 472 -31.50 -9.89 14.36
N LEU A 473 -32.14 -8.92 15.02
CA LEU A 473 -32.03 -7.50 14.67
C LEU A 473 -30.91 -6.87 15.52
N VAL A 474 -29.82 -6.53 14.87
CA VAL A 474 -28.65 -5.93 15.49
C VAL A 474 -28.89 -4.42 15.66
N PRO A 475 -28.82 -3.86 16.88
CA PRO A 475 -29.15 -2.46 17.13
C PRO A 475 -28.07 -1.50 16.60
N PRO A 476 -28.40 -0.22 16.33
CA PRO A 476 -27.46 0.79 15.83
C PRO A 476 -26.40 1.27 16.85
N PHE A 477 -26.62 1.02 18.14
CA PHE A 477 -25.73 1.48 19.21
C PHE A 477 -25.36 0.36 20.18
N THR A 478 -24.14 0.42 20.69
CA THR A 478 -23.69 -0.27 21.90
C THR A 478 -23.76 0.67 23.10
N THR A 479 -23.83 0.11 24.30
CA THR A 479 -23.92 0.86 25.56
C THR A 479 -22.82 0.41 26.53
N PHE A 480 -22.58 1.22 27.57
CA PHE A 480 -21.63 0.94 28.65
C PHE A 480 -21.92 -0.37 29.40
#